data_AF-A0A1Y1UTI7-F1
#
_entry.id   AF-A0A1Y1UTI7-F1
#
_cell.length_a   1.000
_cell.length_b   1.000
_cell.length_c   1.000
_cell.angle_alpha   90.00
_cell.angle_beta   90.00
_cell.angle_gamma   90.00
#
_symmetry.space_group_name_H-M   'P 1'
#
loop_
_entity.id
_entity.type
_entity.pdbx_description
1 polymer ?
#
loop_
_entity_poly.entity_id
_entity_poly.type
_entity_poly.pdbx_seq_one_letter_code
_entity_poly.pdbx_strand_id
1 'polypeptide(L)'
;MTEGGVDTANYLEIAFEDDIEAESSAQGGANAARSEDGKSLKQLAREKRIAEAVQRSKIEYKDEHAFTERGWITSVAAQELAQTSSIDAHKFESVLVSLYYGNPPQYQAIVDSVISVIDPKARTSGGLTREVLDMGIRAAMACDDSVAAVRLARLSKPMWNHQMAGLAADASDALASAGHLAESLEPLLMSTSIHGLHVPLLVRMQGVLERIRGTLSESQARRVDHLICQIHEIVTRRRTTFDRPLLPDRPDVLLKMPVYTSLAAEAESGSAEELCSTLGLSIDSFAALDGTLRRLEKGLRGSDPQTEEPRSVRTL
;
A
#
# COMPACT_ATOMS: atom_id res chain seq x y z
N MET A 1 -24.77 -31.32 26.98
CA MET A 1 -24.95 -29.92 27.40
C MET A 1 -25.78 -29.27 26.33
N THR A 2 -26.99 -28.85 26.70
CA THR A 2 -28.07 -28.42 25.80
C THR A 2 -27.75 -27.09 25.14
N GLU A 3 -27.98 -27.04 23.84
CA GLU A 3 -27.90 -25.86 22.98
C GLU A 3 -28.79 -24.75 23.54
N GLY A 4 -28.16 -23.63 23.94
CA GLY A 4 -28.86 -22.40 24.26
C GLY A 4 -29.30 -21.71 22.98
N GLY A 5 -30.46 -22.10 22.46
CA GLY A 5 -31.16 -21.30 21.45
C GLY A 5 -31.46 -19.93 22.03
N VAL A 6 -30.88 -18.87 21.45
CA VAL A 6 -31.25 -17.50 21.79
C VAL A 6 -32.66 -17.29 21.26
N ASP A 7 -33.61 -17.25 22.19
CA ASP A 7 -35.04 -17.23 21.90
C ASP A 7 -35.46 -15.83 21.44
N THR A 8 -35.26 -15.55 20.15
CA THR A 8 -35.67 -14.29 19.51
C THR A 8 -37.20 -14.08 19.53
N ALA A 9 -37.96 -15.12 19.90
CA ALA A 9 -39.41 -15.07 20.03
C ALA A 9 -39.89 -14.08 21.11
N ASN A 10 -39.10 -13.90 22.18
CA ASN A 10 -39.47 -13.08 23.33
C ASN A 10 -39.56 -11.57 23.00
N TYR A 11 -38.72 -11.09 22.06
CA TYR A 11 -38.70 -9.67 21.68
C TYR A 11 -39.93 -9.24 20.88
N LEU A 12 -40.50 -10.17 20.10
CA LEU A 12 -41.65 -9.89 19.26
C LEU A 12 -42.94 -9.87 20.11
N GLU A 13 -43.07 -10.80 21.05
CA GLU A 13 -44.20 -10.85 22.00
C GLU A 13 -44.24 -9.61 22.90
N ILE A 14 -43.11 -9.22 23.49
CA ILE A 14 -43.02 -8.01 24.34
C ILE A 14 -43.37 -6.75 23.52
N ALA A 15 -42.92 -6.67 22.26
CA ALA A 15 -43.25 -5.53 21.39
C ALA A 15 -44.74 -5.46 21.03
N PHE A 16 -45.40 -6.62 20.88
CA PHE A 16 -46.84 -6.70 20.61
C PHE A 16 -47.68 -6.33 21.84
N GLU A 17 -47.31 -6.80 23.03
CA GLU A 17 -48.01 -6.46 24.29
C GLU A 17 -47.93 -4.95 24.59
N ASP A 18 -46.76 -4.34 24.39
CA ASP A 18 -46.57 -2.90 24.62
C ASP A 18 -47.31 -2.03 23.59
N ASP A 19 -47.44 -2.46 22.33
CA ASP A 19 -48.21 -1.75 21.31
C ASP A 19 -49.73 -1.80 21.64
N ILE A 20 -50.21 -2.92 22.19
CA ILE A 20 -51.59 -3.06 22.71
C ILE A 20 -51.81 -2.15 23.94
N GLU A 21 -50.82 -2.02 24.82
CA GLU A 21 -50.89 -1.16 26.01
C GLU A 21 -50.85 0.35 25.64
N ALA A 22 -50.07 0.71 24.62
CA ALA A 22 -50.02 2.06 24.07
C ALA A 22 -51.31 2.44 23.33
N GLU A 23 -51.97 1.49 22.65
CA GLU A 23 -53.23 1.73 21.94
C GLU A 23 -54.45 1.76 22.87
N SER A 24 -54.48 0.93 23.92
CA SER A 24 -55.50 0.99 24.95
C SER A 24 -55.44 2.29 25.78
N SER A 25 -54.23 2.80 26.04
CA SER A 25 -54.02 4.11 26.68
C SER A 25 -54.47 5.30 25.81
N ALA A 26 -54.53 5.12 24.48
CA ALA A 26 -54.98 6.15 23.53
C ALA A 26 -56.50 6.17 23.31
N GLN A 27 -57.21 5.07 23.63
CA GLN A 27 -58.67 4.97 23.45
C GLN A 27 -59.50 5.57 24.61
N GLY A 28 -58.86 6.02 25.69
CA GLY A 28 -59.51 6.60 26.87
C GLY A 28 -59.86 8.11 26.79
N GLY A 29 -59.54 8.83 25.72
CA GLY A 29 -59.88 10.25 25.64
C GLY A 29 -59.51 10.89 24.31
N ALA A 30 -60.51 11.46 23.64
CA ALA A 30 -60.41 12.16 22.36
C ALA A 30 -59.66 13.52 22.42
N ASN A 31 -58.66 13.65 23.28
CA ASN A 31 -57.72 14.75 23.27
C ASN A 31 -56.32 14.14 23.26
N ALA A 32 -55.63 14.26 22.13
CA ALA A 32 -54.24 13.86 22.00
C ALA A 32 -53.41 14.51 23.12
N ALA A 33 -53.09 13.71 24.15
CA ALA A 33 -52.20 14.09 25.22
C ALA A 33 -50.79 14.20 24.61
N ARG A 34 -50.50 15.38 24.04
CA ARG A 34 -49.14 15.86 23.87
C ARG A 34 -48.52 15.88 25.26
N SER A 35 -47.44 15.12 25.46
CA SER A 35 -46.54 15.39 26.58
C SER A 35 -46.04 16.84 26.48
N GLU A 36 -45.56 17.40 27.59
CA GLU A 36 -45.08 18.79 27.68
C GLU A 36 -44.02 19.17 26.60
N ASP A 37 -43.37 18.18 25.98
CA ASP A 37 -42.38 18.33 24.91
C ASP A 37 -42.92 18.17 23.47
N GLY A 38 -44.24 18.10 23.27
CA GLY A 38 -44.86 18.05 21.94
C GLY A 38 -44.66 16.75 21.14
N LYS A 39 -44.01 15.74 21.73
CA LYS A 39 -43.84 14.40 21.15
C LYS A 39 -45.09 13.54 21.34
N SER A 40 -45.41 12.72 20.34
CA SER A 40 -46.55 11.79 20.43
C SER A 40 -46.27 10.65 21.40
N LEU A 41 -47.31 10.10 22.04
CA LEU A 41 -47.16 8.97 22.97
C LEU A 41 -46.44 7.76 22.34
N LYS A 42 -46.67 7.51 21.04
CA LYS A 42 -45.94 6.49 20.26
C LYS A 42 -44.44 6.78 20.12
N GLN A 43 -44.05 8.05 20.02
CA GLN A 43 -42.63 8.45 20.00
C GLN A 43 -41.96 8.25 21.36
N LEU A 44 -42.66 8.59 22.45
CA LEU A 44 -42.14 8.39 23.81
C LEU A 44 -41.98 6.90 24.15
N ALA A 45 -42.94 6.06 23.75
CA ALA A 45 -42.84 4.61 23.89
C ALA A 45 -41.65 4.04 23.10
N ARG A 46 -41.40 4.54 21.87
CA ARG A 46 -40.23 4.16 21.08
C ARG A 46 -38.91 4.62 21.70
N GLU A 47 -38.84 5.83 22.23
CA GLU A 47 -37.64 6.34 22.92
C GLU A 47 -37.34 5.52 24.18
N LYS A 48 -38.37 5.14 24.93
CA LYS A 48 -38.26 4.24 26.09
C LYS A 48 -37.75 2.85 25.68
N ARG A 49 -38.27 2.26 24.58
CA ARG A 49 -37.77 0.98 24.02
C ARG A 49 -36.29 1.04 23.65
N ILE A 50 -35.85 2.12 23.00
CA ILE A 50 -34.44 2.28 22.61
C ILE A 50 -33.57 2.44 23.86
N ALA A 51 -34.01 3.23 24.84
CA ALA A 51 -33.26 3.42 26.08
C ALA A 51 -33.13 2.12 26.88
N GLU A 52 -34.21 1.33 26.99
CA GLU A 52 -34.19 0.03 27.68
C GLU A 52 -33.35 -1.00 26.93
N ALA A 53 -33.42 -1.05 25.60
CA ALA A 53 -32.56 -1.92 24.80
C ALA A 53 -31.08 -1.55 24.93
N VAL A 54 -30.74 -0.27 25.02
CA VAL A 54 -29.37 0.21 25.25
C VAL A 54 -28.89 -0.11 26.67
N GLN A 55 -29.76 -0.05 27.68
CA GLN A 55 -29.40 -0.46 29.04
C GLN A 55 -29.25 -1.97 29.16
N ARG A 56 -30.14 -2.75 28.52
CA ARG A 56 -30.01 -4.21 28.43
C ARG A 56 -28.76 -4.62 27.68
N SER A 57 -28.42 -3.96 26.56
CA SER A 57 -27.19 -4.28 25.83
C SER A 57 -25.93 -4.05 26.67
N LYS A 58 -25.89 -3.01 27.51
CA LYS A 58 -24.78 -2.79 28.45
C LYS A 58 -24.63 -3.87 29.53
N ILE A 59 -25.69 -4.63 29.81
CA ILE A 59 -25.71 -5.69 30.83
C ILE A 59 -25.53 -7.07 30.19
N GLU A 60 -26.09 -7.27 29.00
CA GLU A 60 -26.16 -8.55 28.27
C GLU A 60 -24.89 -8.80 27.45
N TYR A 61 -24.30 -7.76 26.86
CA TYR A 61 -22.92 -7.85 26.39
C TYR A 61 -22.02 -7.71 27.62
N LYS A 62 -21.47 -8.83 28.09
CA LYS A 62 -20.30 -8.78 28.96
C LYS A 62 -19.26 -7.88 28.28
N ASP A 63 -18.48 -7.14 29.07
CA ASP A 63 -17.21 -6.54 28.64
C ASP A 63 -16.21 -7.67 28.33
N GLU A 64 -16.56 -8.52 27.36
CA GLU A 64 -15.62 -9.35 26.64
C GLU A 64 -14.86 -8.37 25.77
N HIS A 65 -13.83 -7.75 26.36
CA HIS A 65 -12.65 -7.45 25.58
C HIS A 65 -12.31 -8.73 24.85
N ALA A 66 -12.69 -8.81 23.58
CA ALA A 66 -12.25 -9.86 22.69
C ALA A 66 -10.74 -9.72 22.61
N PHE A 67 -10.06 -10.32 23.57
CA PHE A 67 -8.63 -10.43 23.65
C PHE A 67 -8.27 -11.46 22.59
N THR A 68 -8.24 -11.00 21.34
CA THR A 68 -7.62 -11.77 20.28
C THR A 68 -6.14 -11.75 20.59
N GLU A 69 -5.65 -12.85 21.18
CA GLU A 69 -4.23 -13.05 21.42
C GLU A 69 -3.47 -12.79 20.10
N ARG A 70 -2.37 -12.03 20.19
CA ARG A 70 -1.46 -11.86 19.05
C ARG A 70 -0.98 -13.24 18.63
N GLY A 71 -1.47 -13.75 17.49
CA GLY A 71 -1.17 -15.08 16.99
C GLY A 71 -2.36 -16.05 16.90
N TRP A 72 -3.59 -15.63 17.19
CA TRP A 72 -4.78 -16.49 17.00
C TRP A 72 -4.93 -16.98 15.53
N ILE A 73 -4.42 -16.20 14.58
CA ILE A 73 -4.19 -16.63 13.20
C ILE A 73 -2.77 -17.19 13.15
N THR A 74 -2.64 -18.47 13.44
CA THR A 74 -1.38 -19.22 13.29
C THR A 74 -1.09 -19.48 11.80
N SER A 75 0.14 -19.92 11.49
CA SER A 75 0.56 -20.32 10.13
C SER A 75 -0.36 -21.37 9.50
N VAL A 76 -1.01 -22.20 10.31
CA VAL A 76 -2.01 -23.20 9.88
C VAL A 76 -3.24 -22.50 9.29
N ALA A 77 -3.75 -21.44 9.94
CA ALA A 77 -4.87 -20.67 9.41
C ALA A 77 -4.52 -19.96 8.08
N ALA A 78 -3.27 -19.50 7.93
CA ALA A 78 -2.79 -18.92 6.66
C ALA A 78 -2.81 -19.94 5.51
N GLN A 79 -2.31 -21.15 5.77
CA GLN A 79 -2.31 -22.26 4.81
C GLN A 79 -3.72 -22.77 4.51
N GLU A 80 -4.57 -22.90 5.53
CA GLU A 80 -5.97 -23.32 5.37
C GLU A 80 -6.79 -22.29 4.59
N LEU A 81 -6.59 -20.98 4.84
CA LEU A 81 -7.23 -19.93 4.04
C LEU A 81 -6.79 -19.98 2.58
N ALA A 82 -5.49 -20.18 2.32
CA ALA A 82 -4.96 -20.32 0.95
C ALA A 82 -5.55 -21.53 0.19
N GLN A 83 -6.05 -22.55 0.90
CA GLN A 83 -6.64 -23.76 0.32
C GLN A 83 -8.16 -23.68 0.10
N THR A 84 -8.84 -22.68 0.66
CA THR A 84 -10.28 -22.49 0.42
C THR A 84 -10.55 -21.91 -0.96
N SER A 85 -11.55 -22.45 -1.66
CA SER A 85 -11.90 -22.12 -3.07
C SER A 85 -12.38 -20.68 -3.30
N SER A 86 -12.48 -19.89 -2.24
CA SER A 86 -12.92 -18.50 -2.20
C SER A 86 -12.09 -17.79 -1.12
N ILE A 87 -10.82 -17.50 -1.43
CA ILE A 87 -9.97 -16.70 -0.54
C ILE A 87 -10.58 -15.30 -0.46
N ASP A 88 -11.06 -14.92 0.72
CA ASP A 88 -11.37 -13.54 1.04
C ASP A 88 -10.04 -12.77 1.07
N ALA A 89 -9.78 -11.97 0.02
CA ALA A 89 -8.52 -11.25 -0.17
C ALA A 89 -8.15 -10.41 1.07
N HIS A 90 -9.14 -9.82 1.74
CA HIS A 90 -8.91 -9.02 2.94
C HIS A 90 -8.49 -9.87 4.15
N LYS A 91 -9.05 -11.07 4.29
CA LYS A 91 -8.60 -11.99 5.35
C LYS A 91 -7.18 -12.45 5.10
N PHE A 92 -6.86 -12.78 3.85
CA PHE A 92 -5.49 -13.17 3.48
C PHE A 92 -4.49 -12.05 3.74
N GLU A 93 -4.78 -10.82 3.32
CA GLU A 93 -3.97 -9.64 3.64
C GLU A 93 -3.79 -9.46 5.15
N SER A 94 -4.87 -9.53 5.93
CA SER A 94 -4.83 -9.39 7.38
C SER A 94 -3.93 -10.43 8.04
N VAL A 95 -3.95 -11.68 7.55
CA VAL A 95 -3.04 -12.74 7.98
C VAL A 95 -1.59 -12.37 7.66
N LEU A 96 -1.30 -11.96 6.42
CA LEU A 96 0.08 -11.59 6.03
C LEU A 96 0.61 -10.42 6.84
N VAL A 97 -0.23 -9.39 7.08
CA VAL A 97 0.11 -8.25 7.93
C VAL A 97 0.41 -8.70 9.36
N SER A 98 -0.39 -9.61 9.90
CA SER A 98 -0.18 -10.17 11.25
C SER A 98 1.13 -10.95 11.36
N LEU A 99 1.50 -11.70 10.32
CA LEU A 99 2.78 -12.40 10.24
C LEU A 99 3.96 -11.42 10.06
N TYR A 100 3.77 -10.35 9.30
CA TYR A 100 4.82 -9.37 8.98
C TYR A 100 5.21 -8.51 10.17
N TYR A 101 4.22 -8.06 10.95
CA TYR A 101 4.42 -7.26 12.17
C TYR A 101 4.37 -8.09 13.46
N GLY A 102 4.38 -9.43 13.33
CA GLY A 102 4.46 -10.36 14.45
C GLY A 102 5.76 -10.19 15.26
N ASN A 103 5.79 -10.75 16.47
CA ASN A 103 6.99 -10.78 17.30
C ASN A 103 7.27 -12.20 17.79
N PRO A 104 8.23 -12.93 17.20
CA PRO A 104 9.07 -12.53 16.07
C PRO A 104 8.29 -12.49 14.72
N PRO A 105 8.73 -11.70 13.74
CA PRO A 105 8.17 -11.73 12.38
C PRO A 105 8.35 -13.10 11.72
N GLN A 106 7.35 -13.55 10.97
CA GLN A 106 7.36 -14.86 10.30
C GLN A 106 7.46 -14.71 8.78
N TYR A 107 8.57 -14.12 8.30
CA TYR A 107 8.76 -13.80 6.88
C TYR A 107 8.70 -15.03 5.96
N GLN A 108 9.27 -16.17 6.36
CA GLN A 108 9.21 -17.38 5.52
C GLN A 108 7.76 -17.85 5.29
N ALA A 109 6.91 -17.80 6.33
CA ALA A 109 5.51 -18.18 6.21
C ALA A 109 4.74 -17.26 5.25
N ILE A 110 5.10 -15.97 5.20
CA ILE A 110 4.56 -15.02 4.21
C ILE A 110 4.96 -15.43 2.81
N VAL A 111 6.26 -15.70 2.58
CA VAL A 111 6.78 -16.11 1.26
C VAL A 111 6.07 -17.36 0.77
N ASP A 112 5.98 -18.40 1.61
CA ASP A 112 5.34 -19.67 1.26
C ASP A 112 3.84 -19.46 0.93
N SER A 113 3.14 -18.65 1.73
CA SER A 113 1.73 -18.33 1.53
C SER A 113 1.51 -17.57 0.21
N VAL A 114 2.30 -16.53 -0.04
CA VAL A 114 2.22 -15.72 -1.26
C VAL A 114 2.53 -16.57 -2.50
N ILE A 115 3.58 -17.39 -2.46
CA ILE A 115 3.93 -18.29 -3.55
C ILE A 115 2.82 -19.31 -3.84
N SER A 116 2.19 -19.86 -2.79
CA SER A 116 1.13 -20.86 -2.92
C SER A 116 -0.11 -20.32 -3.65
N VAL A 117 -0.41 -19.03 -3.47
CA VAL A 117 -1.54 -18.36 -4.13
C VAL A 117 -1.21 -17.95 -5.58
N ILE A 118 0.07 -17.73 -5.91
CA ILE A 118 0.51 -17.27 -7.24
C ILE A 118 0.84 -18.41 -8.22
N ASP A 119 0.76 -19.68 -7.83
CA ASP A 119 1.05 -20.80 -8.76
C ASP A 119 0.18 -20.69 -10.04
N PRO A 120 0.75 -20.66 -11.26
CA PRO A 120 0.03 -20.56 -12.53
C PRO A 120 -1.06 -21.61 -12.77
N LYS A 121 -1.05 -22.71 -12.00
CA LYS A 121 -2.13 -23.72 -12.02
C LYS A 121 -3.35 -23.33 -11.19
N ALA A 122 -3.22 -22.37 -10.28
CA ALA A 122 -4.34 -21.80 -9.56
C ALA A 122 -5.20 -21.00 -10.54
N ARG A 123 -6.46 -21.39 -10.68
CA ARG A 123 -7.49 -20.57 -11.34
C ARG A 123 -7.37 -19.17 -10.79
N THR A 124 -7.00 -18.22 -11.66
CA THR A 124 -6.98 -16.77 -11.44
C THR A 124 -7.72 -16.38 -10.17
N SER A 125 -6.99 -16.35 -9.05
CA SER A 125 -7.50 -15.79 -7.81
C SER A 125 -7.77 -14.33 -8.16
N GLY A 126 -9.05 -14.01 -8.35
CA GLY A 126 -9.50 -12.66 -8.64
C GLY A 126 -9.00 -11.75 -7.54
N GLY A 127 -7.88 -11.07 -7.79
CA GLY A 127 -7.24 -10.13 -6.88
C GLY A 127 -6.18 -10.73 -5.96
N LEU A 128 -5.01 -11.10 -6.50
CA LEU A 128 -3.79 -10.81 -5.73
C LEU A 128 -3.70 -9.29 -5.63
N THR A 129 -3.85 -8.78 -4.41
CA THR A 129 -3.72 -7.35 -4.19
C THR A 129 -2.26 -6.95 -4.30
N ARG A 130 -2.03 -5.69 -4.67
CA ARG A 130 -0.69 -5.10 -4.76
C ARG A 130 0.09 -5.31 -3.45
N GLU A 131 -0.61 -5.16 -2.34
CA GLU A 131 -0.12 -5.23 -0.98
C GLU A 131 0.43 -6.63 -0.65
N VAL A 132 -0.21 -7.68 -1.17
CA VAL A 132 0.26 -9.07 -1.03
C VAL A 132 1.59 -9.29 -1.74
N LEU A 133 1.73 -8.80 -2.99
CA LEU A 133 2.98 -8.92 -3.74
C LEU A 133 4.11 -8.10 -3.11
N ASP A 134 3.80 -6.89 -2.67
CA ASP A 134 4.72 -5.99 -1.96
C ASP A 134 5.27 -6.63 -0.68
N MET A 135 4.37 -7.18 0.16
CA MET A 135 4.74 -7.92 1.36
C MET A 135 5.56 -9.19 1.04
N GLY A 136 5.18 -9.92 -0.01
CA GLY A 136 5.91 -11.12 -0.44
C GLY A 136 7.34 -10.82 -0.87
N ILE A 137 7.57 -9.76 -1.66
CA ILE A 137 8.90 -9.35 -2.10
C ILE A 137 9.75 -8.94 -0.89
N ARG A 138 9.22 -8.08 0.00
CA ARG A 138 9.94 -7.65 1.20
C ARG A 138 10.25 -8.79 2.16
N ALA A 139 9.31 -9.73 2.35
CA ALA A 139 9.53 -10.90 3.18
C ALA A 139 10.60 -11.82 2.59
N ALA A 140 10.58 -12.06 1.27
CA ALA A 140 11.60 -12.84 0.58
C ALA A 140 13.00 -12.21 0.72
N MET A 141 13.09 -10.88 0.56
CA MET A 141 14.32 -10.14 0.80
C MET A 141 14.79 -10.22 2.26
N ALA A 142 13.87 -10.13 3.23
CA ALA A 142 14.21 -10.23 4.66
C ALA A 142 14.67 -11.65 5.07
N CYS A 143 14.31 -12.68 4.30
CA CYS A 143 14.76 -14.05 4.45
C CYS A 143 16.05 -14.37 3.67
N ASP A 144 16.65 -13.40 2.96
CA ASP A 144 17.73 -13.62 1.99
C ASP A 144 17.37 -14.67 0.89
N ASP A 145 16.07 -14.89 0.62
CA ASP A 145 15.59 -15.75 -0.46
C ASP A 145 15.53 -14.96 -1.77
N SER A 146 16.70 -14.82 -2.41
CA SER A 146 16.83 -14.12 -3.69
C SER A 146 16.00 -14.76 -4.80
N VAL A 147 15.76 -16.08 -4.74
CA VAL A 147 15.04 -16.82 -5.79
C VAL A 147 13.55 -16.46 -5.74
N ALA A 148 12.96 -16.52 -4.55
CA ALA A 148 11.58 -16.10 -4.34
C ALA A 148 11.39 -14.61 -4.64
N ALA A 149 12.31 -13.76 -4.16
CA ALA A 149 12.24 -12.31 -4.36
C ALA A 149 12.23 -11.94 -5.86
N VAL A 150 13.14 -12.51 -6.65
CA VAL A 150 13.19 -12.30 -8.10
C VAL A 150 11.94 -12.84 -8.80
N ARG A 151 11.46 -14.02 -8.41
CA ARG A 151 10.24 -14.60 -8.98
C ARG A 151 9.04 -13.67 -8.76
N LEU A 152 8.83 -13.20 -7.52
CA LEU A 152 7.74 -12.30 -7.16
C LEU A 152 7.89 -10.93 -7.84
N ALA A 153 9.11 -10.39 -7.92
CA ALA A 153 9.40 -9.16 -8.64
C ALA A 153 8.97 -9.27 -10.12
N ARG A 154 9.38 -10.32 -10.83
CA ARG A 154 9.00 -10.54 -12.24
C ARG A 154 7.49 -10.71 -12.43
N LEU A 155 6.81 -11.38 -11.50
CA LEU A 155 5.35 -11.53 -11.52
C LEU A 155 4.62 -10.19 -11.35
N SER A 156 5.23 -9.22 -10.66
CA SER A 156 4.68 -7.88 -10.48
C SER A 156 4.82 -6.96 -11.70
N LYS A 157 5.50 -7.39 -12.78
CA LYS A 157 5.75 -6.59 -14.00
C LYS A 157 4.51 -5.90 -14.60
N PRO A 158 3.32 -6.55 -14.69
CA PRO A 158 2.11 -5.90 -15.18
C PRO A 158 1.65 -4.71 -14.32
N MET A 159 2.14 -4.58 -13.08
CA MET A 159 1.73 -3.57 -12.11
C MET A 159 2.70 -2.38 -12.02
N TRP A 160 3.87 -2.43 -12.65
CA TRP A 160 4.86 -1.36 -12.60
C TRP A 160 4.43 -0.09 -13.34
N ASN A 161 3.53 -0.23 -14.33
CA ASN A 161 2.95 0.90 -15.05
C ASN A 161 1.79 1.59 -14.29
N HIS A 162 1.22 0.94 -13.27
CA HIS A 162 0.17 1.48 -12.42
C HIS A 162 0.79 2.37 -11.33
N GLN A 163 -0.04 3.13 -10.58
CA GLN A 163 0.35 4.14 -9.56
C GLN A 163 1.13 3.59 -8.34
N MET A 164 1.92 2.53 -8.53
CA MET A 164 2.50 1.68 -7.50
C MET A 164 4.01 1.83 -7.47
N ALA A 165 4.48 3.06 -7.26
CA ALA A 165 5.90 3.39 -7.14
C ALA A 165 6.63 2.56 -6.07
N GLY A 166 5.96 2.24 -4.95
CA GLY A 166 6.53 1.39 -3.90
C GLY A 166 6.85 -0.03 -4.36
N LEU A 167 5.89 -0.67 -5.06
CA LEU A 167 6.08 -2.02 -5.60
C LEU A 167 7.18 -2.06 -6.65
N ALA A 168 7.26 -1.04 -7.52
CA ALA A 168 8.34 -0.90 -8.48
C ALA A 168 9.72 -0.72 -7.80
N ALA A 169 9.76 0.03 -6.70
CA ALA A 169 10.98 0.19 -5.92
C ALA A 169 11.45 -1.14 -5.31
N ASP A 170 10.55 -1.89 -4.68
CA ASP A 170 10.89 -3.16 -4.03
C ASP A 170 11.24 -4.24 -5.06
N ALA A 171 10.54 -4.28 -6.21
CA ALA A 171 10.90 -5.15 -7.33
C ALA A 171 12.29 -4.84 -7.88
N SER A 172 12.66 -3.56 -7.99
CA SER A 172 14.01 -3.13 -8.37
C SER A 172 15.05 -3.61 -7.36
N ASP A 173 14.81 -3.37 -6.07
CA ASP A 173 15.74 -3.75 -5.00
C ASP A 173 15.95 -5.29 -4.97
N ALA A 174 14.90 -6.08 -5.18
CA ALA A 174 14.96 -7.54 -5.28
C ALA A 174 15.76 -8.04 -6.50
N LEU A 175 15.59 -7.42 -7.68
CA LEU A 175 16.36 -7.76 -8.88
C LEU A 175 17.83 -7.35 -8.72
N ALA A 176 18.07 -6.17 -8.14
CA ALA A 176 19.41 -5.63 -7.92
C ALA A 176 20.19 -6.41 -6.86
N SER A 177 19.54 -6.96 -5.83
CA SER A 177 20.18 -7.82 -4.83
C SER A 177 20.62 -9.17 -5.42
N ALA A 178 19.86 -9.70 -6.38
CA ALA A 178 20.20 -10.91 -7.13
C ALA A 178 21.22 -10.69 -8.27
N GLY A 179 21.72 -9.46 -8.46
CA GLY A 179 22.71 -9.14 -9.50
C GLY A 179 22.13 -8.90 -10.90
N HIS A 180 20.80 -8.90 -11.05
CA HIS A 180 20.12 -8.58 -12.31
C HIS A 180 20.02 -7.06 -12.52
N LEU A 181 21.17 -6.37 -12.64
CA LEU A 181 21.24 -4.90 -12.63
C LEU A 181 20.46 -4.24 -13.76
N ALA A 182 20.62 -4.70 -15.01
CA ALA A 182 19.89 -4.15 -16.15
C ALA A 182 18.37 -4.32 -15.98
N GLU A 183 17.93 -5.52 -15.57
CA GLU A 183 16.52 -5.82 -15.32
C GLU A 183 15.96 -4.98 -14.16
N SER A 184 16.77 -4.70 -13.13
CA SER A 184 16.35 -3.90 -11.98
C SER A 184 16.04 -2.44 -12.33
N LEU A 185 16.54 -1.91 -13.46
CA LEU A 185 16.19 -0.58 -13.94
C LEU A 185 14.78 -0.53 -14.54
N GLU A 186 14.27 -1.62 -15.12
CA GLU A 186 12.96 -1.65 -15.79
C GLU A 186 11.82 -1.12 -14.91
N PRO A 187 11.59 -1.62 -13.68
CA PRO A 187 10.51 -1.12 -12.83
C PRO A 187 10.66 0.39 -12.50
N LEU A 188 11.90 0.85 -12.26
CA LEU A 188 12.17 2.25 -11.93
C LEU A 188 11.90 3.18 -13.12
N LEU A 189 12.34 2.78 -14.31
CA LEU A 189 12.11 3.52 -15.56
C LEU A 189 10.61 3.55 -15.89
N MET A 190 9.92 2.41 -15.82
CA MET A 190 8.48 2.34 -16.07
C MET A 190 7.71 3.26 -15.13
N SER A 191 7.96 3.16 -13.82
CA SER A 191 7.29 4.00 -12.83
C SER A 191 7.61 5.49 -13.02
N THR A 192 8.86 5.85 -13.28
CA THR A 192 9.28 7.25 -13.47
C THR A 192 8.70 7.86 -14.75
N SER A 193 8.64 7.07 -15.83
CA SER A 193 8.09 7.48 -17.13
C SER A 193 6.58 7.81 -17.09
N ILE A 194 5.85 7.31 -16.09
CA ILE A 194 4.40 7.51 -15.96
C ILE A 194 4.08 8.49 -14.83
N HIS A 195 4.59 8.25 -13.62
CA HIS A 195 4.17 8.97 -12.41
C HIS A 195 5.02 10.21 -12.12
N GLY A 196 6.20 10.29 -12.72
CA GLY A 196 7.08 11.45 -12.61
C GLY A 196 8.28 11.22 -11.69
N LEU A 197 8.96 12.33 -11.39
CA LEU A 197 10.29 12.36 -10.79
C LEU A 197 10.26 12.22 -9.26
N HIS A 198 9.84 11.06 -8.76
CA HIS A 198 9.82 10.77 -7.32
C HIS A 198 11.24 10.53 -6.79
N VAL A 199 11.67 11.32 -5.80
CA VAL A 199 13.04 11.24 -5.24
C VAL A 199 13.44 9.83 -4.78
N PRO A 200 12.60 9.04 -4.07
CA PRO A 200 12.97 7.69 -3.66
C PRO A 200 13.25 6.72 -4.82
N LEU A 201 12.59 6.91 -5.97
CA LEU A 201 12.84 6.12 -7.18
C LEU A 201 14.12 6.56 -7.88
N LEU A 202 14.32 7.88 -7.98
CA LEU A 202 15.50 8.46 -8.59
C LEU A 202 16.78 8.09 -7.86
N VAL A 203 16.76 8.07 -6.51
CA VAL A 203 17.91 7.64 -5.72
C VAL A 203 18.24 6.16 -5.95
N ARG A 204 17.23 5.29 -6.01
CA ARG A 204 17.44 3.87 -6.35
C ARG A 204 18.00 3.72 -7.75
N MET A 205 17.43 4.44 -8.72
CA MET A 205 17.88 4.43 -10.11
C MET A 205 19.34 4.87 -10.21
N GLN A 206 19.72 5.93 -9.51
CA GLN A 206 21.10 6.40 -9.42
C GLN A 206 22.02 5.29 -8.88
N GLY A 207 21.66 4.66 -7.75
CA GLY A 207 22.47 3.59 -7.16
C GLY A 207 22.64 2.37 -8.08
N VAL A 208 21.59 1.99 -8.82
CA VAL A 208 21.70 0.91 -9.83
C VAL A 208 22.59 1.33 -10.99
N LEU A 209 22.45 2.56 -11.50
CA LEU A 209 23.29 3.09 -12.59
C LEU A 209 24.76 3.16 -12.19
N GLU A 210 25.09 3.55 -10.96
CA GLU A 210 26.46 3.56 -10.43
C GLU A 210 27.06 2.14 -10.39
N ARG A 211 26.26 1.13 -10.03
CA ARG A 211 26.69 -0.27 -10.08
C ARG A 211 26.94 -0.74 -11.51
N ILE A 212 26.06 -0.38 -12.45
CA ILE A 212 26.23 -0.70 -13.88
C ILE A 212 27.47 0.00 -14.43
N ARG A 213 27.67 1.30 -14.13
CA ARG A 213 28.84 2.08 -14.51
C ARG A 213 30.15 1.38 -14.14
N GLY A 214 30.22 0.77 -12.95
CA GLY A 214 31.39 0.01 -12.50
C GLY A 214 31.73 -1.23 -13.35
N THR A 215 30.82 -1.66 -14.24
CA THR A 215 31.01 -2.81 -15.14
C THR A 215 31.24 -2.43 -16.60
N LEU A 216 31.15 -1.14 -16.94
CA LEU A 216 31.23 -0.65 -18.32
C LEU A 216 32.64 -0.21 -18.71
N SER A 217 32.90 -0.18 -20.02
CA SER A 217 34.11 0.47 -20.56
C SER A 217 34.08 1.98 -20.35
N GLU A 218 35.23 2.66 -20.39
CA GLU A 218 35.31 4.10 -20.11
C GLU A 218 34.41 4.95 -21.02
N SER A 219 34.33 4.63 -22.32
CA SER A 219 33.47 5.34 -23.26
C SER A 219 31.98 5.15 -22.95
N GLN A 220 31.58 3.93 -22.56
CA GLN A 220 30.21 3.62 -22.14
C GLN A 220 29.87 4.26 -20.78
N ALA A 221 30.83 4.29 -19.86
CA ALA A 221 30.68 4.88 -18.53
C ALA A 221 30.40 6.39 -18.61
N ARG A 222 31.07 7.12 -19.51
CA ARG A 222 30.83 8.58 -19.72
C ARG A 222 29.36 8.89 -20.06
N ARG A 223 28.69 8.02 -20.81
CA ARG A 223 27.27 8.19 -21.18
C ARG A 223 26.34 7.95 -19.99
N VAL A 224 26.64 6.92 -19.19
CA VAL A 224 25.90 6.64 -17.95
C VAL A 224 26.13 7.74 -16.91
N ASP A 225 27.34 8.30 -16.85
CA ASP A 225 27.69 9.42 -15.98
C ASP A 225 26.83 10.66 -16.25
N HIS A 226 26.48 10.92 -17.51
CA HIS A 226 25.56 12.00 -17.87
C HIS A 226 24.18 11.81 -17.21
N LEU A 227 23.62 10.60 -17.34
CA LEU A 227 22.32 10.26 -16.76
C LEU A 227 22.35 10.32 -15.22
N ILE A 228 23.41 9.79 -14.60
CA ILE A 228 23.63 9.87 -13.15
C ILE A 228 23.64 11.34 -12.69
N CYS A 229 24.36 12.22 -13.41
CA CYS A 229 24.43 13.64 -13.08
C CYS A 229 23.06 14.33 -13.18
N GLN A 230 22.29 14.06 -14.23
CA GLN A 230 20.93 14.62 -14.39
C GLN A 230 20.01 14.20 -13.24
N ILE A 231 20.03 12.91 -12.87
CA ILE A 231 19.25 12.37 -11.75
C ILE A 231 19.69 13.03 -10.45
N HIS A 232 20.99 13.09 -10.19
CA HIS A 232 21.57 13.68 -9.00
C HIS A 232 21.18 15.15 -8.82
N GLU A 233 21.22 15.92 -9.91
CA GLU A 233 20.82 17.33 -9.90
C GLU A 233 19.34 17.50 -9.52
N ILE A 234 18.45 16.70 -10.11
CA ILE A 234 17.01 16.72 -9.76
C ILE A 234 16.78 16.32 -8.31
N VAL A 235 17.44 15.25 -7.85
CA VAL A 235 17.35 14.79 -6.46
C VAL A 235 17.79 15.90 -5.51
N THR A 236 18.93 16.55 -5.79
CA THR A 236 19.47 17.64 -4.96
C THR A 236 18.55 18.85 -4.94
N ARG A 237 17.98 19.24 -6.09
CA ARG A 237 17.02 20.35 -6.17
C ARG A 237 15.73 20.05 -5.39
N ARG A 238 15.23 18.82 -5.46
CA ARG A 238 13.99 18.40 -4.79
C ARG A 238 14.18 18.06 -3.30
N ARG A 239 15.42 17.80 -2.87
CA ARG A 239 15.78 17.45 -1.50
C ARG A 239 15.29 18.47 -0.48
N THR A 240 15.40 19.77 -0.79
CA THR A 240 14.96 20.86 0.10
C THR A 240 13.48 20.79 0.46
N THR A 241 12.65 20.25 -0.43
CA THR A 241 11.21 20.04 -0.19
C THR A 241 10.94 18.87 0.77
N PHE A 242 11.80 17.84 0.78
CA PHE A 242 11.66 16.65 1.63
C PHE A 242 12.36 16.78 2.99
N ASP A 243 13.42 17.59 3.08
CA ASP A 243 14.13 17.87 4.34
C ASP A 243 13.32 18.78 5.27
N ARG A 244 12.19 19.34 4.80
CA ARG A 244 11.24 20.05 5.66
C ARG A 244 10.40 19.03 6.44
N PRO A 245 10.50 18.99 7.78
CA PRO A 245 9.72 18.03 8.57
C PRO A 245 8.23 18.28 8.37
N LEU A 246 7.47 17.20 8.15
CA LEU A 246 6.00 17.23 8.04
C LEU A 246 5.34 17.78 9.31
N LEU A 247 6.01 17.63 10.46
CA LEU A 247 5.59 18.14 11.75
C LEU A 247 6.77 18.91 12.36
N PRO A 248 6.65 20.24 12.57
CA PRO A 248 7.74 21.09 13.04
C PRO A 248 8.23 20.75 14.46
N ASP A 249 7.43 20.02 15.26
CA ASP A 249 7.66 19.79 16.69
C ASP A 249 8.39 18.48 17.02
N ARG A 250 8.89 17.75 16.01
CA ARG A 250 9.73 16.57 16.25
C ARG A 250 11.13 16.79 15.68
N PRO A 251 12.15 16.97 16.52
CA PRO A 251 13.51 16.82 16.04
C PRO A 251 13.74 15.33 15.72
N ASP A 252 14.46 15.09 14.64
CA ASP A 252 15.17 13.85 14.34
C ASP A 252 14.37 12.67 13.74
N VAL A 253 13.87 12.86 12.52
CA VAL A 253 14.08 11.84 11.46
C VAL A 253 14.41 12.56 10.15
N LEU A 254 15.57 13.22 10.09
CA LEU A 254 16.13 13.62 8.80
C LEU A 254 16.63 12.33 8.13
N LEU A 255 15.95 11.91 7.05
CA LEU A 255 16.46 10.87 6.17
C LEU A 255 17.82 11.34 5.64
N LYS A 256 18.91 10.79 6.22
CA LYS A 256 20.27 11.04 5.75
C LYS A 256 20.42 10.38 4.38
N MET A 257 20.03 11.12 3.34
CA MET A 257 20.30 10.74 1.96
C MET A 257 21.81 10.90 1.72
N PRO A 258 22.47 9.91 1.08
CA PRO A 258 23.89 10.01 0.77
C PRO A 258 24.16 11.28 -0.04
N VAL A 259 25.22 12.00 0.34
CA VAL A 259 25.71 13.17 -0.38
C VAL A 259 26.62 12.66 -1.47
N TYR A 260 26.22 12.82 -2.73
CA TYR A 260 27.03 12.45 -3.87
C TYR A 260 27.75 13.67 -4.44
N THR A 261 29.01 13.48 -4.83
CA THR A 261 29.85 14.52 -5.42
C THR A 261 29.60 14.57 -6.92
N SER A 262 29.22 15.73 -7.44
CA SER A 262 28.94 15.95 -8.87
C SER A 262 30.18 15.68 -9.75
N LEU A 263 30.06 14.76 -10.71
CA LEU A 263 31.05 14.44 -11.74
C LEU A 263 30.71 15.15 -13.07
N ALA A 264 30.53 16.47 -13.04
CA ALA A 264 29.91 17.19 -14.17
C ALA A 264 30.86 17.57 -15.33
N ALA A 265 32.16 17.29 -15.29
CA ALA A 265 33.10 17.95 -16.21
C ALA A 265 33.22 17.34 -17.62
N GLU A 266 32.85 16.06 -17.85
CA GLU A 266 33.13 15.38 -19.14
C GLU A 266 32.02 14.42 -19.64
N ALA A 267 30.78 14.62 -19.22
CA ALA A 267 29.70 13.67 -19.52
C ALA A 267 29.12 13.88 -20.94
N GLU A 268 29.26 12.89 -21.81
CA GLU A 268 28.69 12.89 -23.17
C GLU A 268 27.20 12.47 -23.14
N SER A 269 26.33 13.29 -23.74
CA SER A 269 24.91 12.94 -23.91
C SER A 269 24.77 11.95 -25.08
N GLY A 270 24.48 10.68 -24.78
CA GLY A 270 24.12 9.67 -25.79
C GLY A 270 22.65 9.73 -26.18
N SER A 271 22.28 9.10 -27.31
CA SER A 271 20.87 8.93 -27.68
C SER A 271 20.17 7.92 -26.76
N ALA A 272 18.83 7.90 -26.75
CA ALA A 272 18.06 6.93 -25.97
C ALA A 272 18.37 5.48 -26.42
N GLU A 273 18.59 5.25 -27.71
CA GLU A 273 18.94 3.95 -28.28
C GLU A 273 20.33 3.50 -27.81
N GLU A 274 21.30 4.42 -27.81
CA GLU A 274 22.65 4.15 -27.32
C GLU A 274 22.66 3.82 -25.82
N LEU A 275 21.89 4.57 -25.03
CA LEU A 275 21.73 4.30 -23.59
C LEU A 275 21.03 2.96 -23.35
N CYS A 276 19.97 2.65 -24.10
CA CYS A 276 19.27 1.37 -24.01
C CYS A 276 20.22 0.19 -24.25
N SER A 277 21.05 0.29 -25.30
CA SER A 277 22.07 -0.72 -25.61
C SER A 277 23.17 -0.79 -24.55
N THR A 278 23.66 0.36 -24.08
CA THR A 278 24.74 0.45 -23.07
C THR A 278 24.31 -0.13 -21.72
N LEU A 279 23.06 0.09 -21.33
CA LEU A 279 22.49 -0.40 -20.07
C LEU A 279 22.03 -1.86 -20.14
N GLY A 280 22.06 -2.49 -21.32
CA GLY A 280 21.58 -3.86 -21.51
C GLY A 280 20.06 -4.00 -21.31
N LEU A 281 19.30 -2.95 -21.60
CA LEU A 281 17.85 -2.93 -21.42
C LEU A 281 17.13 -3.67 -22.54
N SER A 282 15.98 -4.26 -22.21
CA SER A 282 15.09 -4.89 -23.20
C SER A 282 14.47 -3.84 -24.13
N ILE A 283 14.05 -4.26 -25.32
CA ILE A 283 13.35 -3.41 -26.29
C ILE A 283 12.06 -2.83 -25.67
N ASP A 284 11.36 -3.62 -24.85
CA ASP A 284 10.16 -3.18 -24.13
C ASP A 284 10.43 -2.02 -23.17
N SER A 285 11.65 -1.92 -22.65
CA SER A 285 12.09 -0.88 -21.72
C SER A 285 12.52 0.41 -22.41
N PHE A 286 12.69 0.41 -23.74
CA PHE A 286 13.07 1.59 -24.50
C PHE A 286 12.08 2.74 -24.34
N ALA A 287 10.78 2.45 -24.45
CA ALA A 287 9.74 3.47 -24.30
C ALA A 287 9.71 4.08 -22.89
N ALA A 288 9.97 3.25 -21.87
CA ALA A 288 10.08 3.71 -20.48
C ALA A 288 11.34 4.55 -20.26
N LEU A 289 12.47 4.19 -20.88
CA LEU A 289 13.70 4.97 -20.86
C LEU A 289 13.49 6.33 -21.52
N ASP A 290 13.00 6.38 -22.76
CA ASP A 290 12.73 7.63 -23.49
C ASP A 290 11.76 8.52 -22.70
N GLY A 291 10.67 7.95 -22.19
CA GLY A 291 9.72 8.67 -21.32
C GLY A 291 10.36 9.21 -20.05
N THR A 292 11.30 8.48 -19.46
CA THR A 292 12.07 8.93 -18.28
C THR A 292 13.03 10.08 -18.65
N LEU A 293 13.79 9.96 -19.73
CA LEU A 293 14.72 10.98 -20.22
C LEU A 293 13.99 12.30 -20.51
N ARG A 294 12.88 12.26 -21.24
CA ARG A 294 12.05 13.45 -21.52
C ARG A 294 11.56 14.13 -20.24
N ARG A 295 11.22 13.35 -19.21
CA ARG A 295 10.82 13.89 -17.91
C ARG A 295 11.98 14.49 -17.15
N LEU A 296 13.14 13.86 -17.15
CA LEU A 296 14.37 14.41 -16.56
C LEU A 296 14.70 15.76 -17.21
N GLU A 297 14.72 15.82 -18.54
CA GLU A 297 14.94 17.08 -19.27
C GLU A 297 13.92 18.16 -18.91
N LYS A 298 12.62 17.82 -18.86
CA LYS A 298 11.58 18.77 -18.43
C LYS A 298 11.78 19.21 -16.98
N GLY A 299 12.14 18.29 -16.09
CA GLY A 299 12.41 18.56 -14.67
C GLY A 299 13.62 19.47 -14.47
N LEU A 300 14.62 19.39 -15.35
CA LEU A 300 15.76 20.29 -15.36
C LEU A 300 15.42 21.69 -15.89
N ARG A 301 14.57 21.76 -16.95
CA ARG A 301 14.15 23.02 -17.60
C ARG A 301 13.09 23.82 -16.84
N GLY A 302 12.20 23.17 -16.08
CA GLY A 302 11.05 23.80 -15.40
C GLY A 302 11.38 24.65 -14.17
N SER A 303 12.54 25.30 -14.14
CA SER A 303 13.08 26.01 -12.96
C SER A 303 13.04 27.53 -13.16
N ASP A 304 11.85 28.10 -13.34
CA ASP A 304 11.63 29.50 -12.99
C ASP A 304 10.81 29.51 -11.69
N PRO A 305 11.38 29.92 -10.54
CA PRO A 305 10.79 29.71 -9.21
C PRO A 305 9.55 30.60 -8.91
N GLN A 306 8.80 31.06 -9.92
CA GLN A 306 7.68 31.99 -9.76
C GLN A 306 6.29 31.51 -10.25
N THR A 307 6.13 30.31 -10.79
CA THR A 307 4.85 29.97 -11.48
C THR A 307 4.13 28.69 -11.06
N GLU A 308 4.44 28.12 -9.90
CA GLU A 308 3.56 27.11 -9.29
C GLU A 308 2.94 27.67 -8.02
N GLU A 309 1.87 28.48 -8.18
CA GLU A 309 0.92 28.70 -7.09
C GLU A 309 0.41 27.33 -6.63
N PRO A 310 0.44 27.02 -5.33
CA PRO A 310 -0.14 25.80 -4.80
C PRO A 310 -1.65 25.85 -5.05
N ARG A 311 -2.14 25.10 -6.03
CA ARG A 311 -3.58 24.86 -6.18
C ARG A 311 -4.08 24.13 -4.95
N SER A 312 -4.65 24.90 -4.03
CA SER A 312 -5.40 24.42 -2.88
C SER A 312 -6.54 23.51 -3.35
N VAL A 313 -6.59 22.29 -2.81
CA VAL A 313 -7.64 21.28 -3.09
C VAL A 313 -8.99 21.67 -2.43
N ARG A 314 -9.15 22.90 -1.94
CA ARG A 314 -10.38 23.37 -1.26
C ARG A 314 -11.38 24.11 -2.14
N THR A 315 -11.25 24.06 -3.46
CA THR A 315 -12.30 24.54 -4.36
C THR A 315 -12.67 23.47 -5.37
N LEU A 316 -13.40 22.47 -4.90
CA LEU A 316 -14.38 21.70 -5.66
C LEU A 316 -15.63 21.55 -4.78
#